data_AF-A0A9E6WGR8-F1
#
_entry.id   AF-A0A9E6WGR8-F1
#
_cell.length_a   1.000
_cell.length_b   1.000
_cell.length_c   1.000
_cell.angle_alpha   90.00
_cell.angle_beta   90.00
_cell.angle_gamma   90.00
#
_symmetry.space_group_name_H-M   'P 1'
#
loop_
_entity.id
_entity.type
_entity.pdbx_description
1 polymer ?
#
loop_
_entity_poly.entity_id
_entity_poly.type
_entity_poly.pdbx_seq_one_letter_code
_entity_poly.pdbx_strand_id
1 'polypeptide(L)' 'DLQIFKGRYSLHRVAPLDGPTPRHVAIFSYVDAPGMVGSVERTRQLYGRTLPVHHERDRQRTDALID' A
#
# COMPACT_ATOMS: atom_id res chain seq x y z
N ASP A 1 1.92 -8.76 15.95
CA ASP A 1 2.22 -7.42 16.52
C ASP A 1 1.30 -6.41 15.83
N LEU A 2 1.31 -5.14 16.27
CA LEU A 2 0.63 -4.05 15.56
C LEU A 2 1.62 -2.90 15.39
N GLN A 3 1.78 -2.45 14.14
CA GLN A 3 2.61 -1.31 13.80
C GLN A 3 1.74 -0.24 13.15
N ILE A 4 1.92 1.01 13.58
CA ILE A 4 1.24 2.18 13.02
C ILE A 4 2.31 3.14 12.56
N PHE A 5 2.26 3.52 11.29
CA PHE A 5 3.18 4.46 10.69
C PHE A 5 2.43 5.42 9.76
N LYS A 6 3.02 6.59 9.53
CA LYS A 6 2.50 7.56 8.57
C LYS A 6 2.76 7.06 7.15
N GLY A 7 1.73 6.93 6.31
CA GLY A 7 1.86 6.29 5.00
C GLY A 7 2.94 6.89 4.08
N ARG A 8 2.99 8.23 3.94
CA ARG A 8 4.02 8.93 3.16
C ARG A 8 5.11 9.51 4.06
N TYR A 9 6.34 9.50 3.56
CA TYR A 9 7.54 9.99 4.24
C TYR A 9 7.89 9.24 5.54
N SER A 10 7.53 7.96 5.63
CA SER A 10 7.95 7.06 6.72
C SER A 10 8.74 5.90 6.14
N LEU A 11 10.06 6.06 6.07
CA LEU A 11 10.95 5.02 5.55
C LEU A 11 10.94 3.80 6.47
N HIS A 12 10.64 2.63 5.91
CA HIS A 12 10.67 1.35 6.61
C HIS A 12 11.18 0.24 5.69
N ARG A 13 11.75 -0.81 6.28
CA ARG A 13 12.29 -1.98 5.58
C ARG A 13 11.88 -3.24 6.32
N VAL A 14 11.58 -4.30 5.57
CA VAL A 14 11.39 -5.65 6.09
C VAL A 14 12.63 -6.49 5.78
N ALA A 15 13.16 -7.22 6.76
CA ALA A 15 14.22 -8.20 6.51
C ALA A 15 13.66 -9.37 5.67
N PRO A 16 14.47 -9.98 4.77
CA PRO A 16 14.06 -11.18 4.04
C PRO A 16 13.53 -12.27 4.98
N LEU A 17 12.55 -13.04 4.51
CA LEU A 17 12.07 -14.21 5.25
C LEU A 17 13.14 -15.32 5.20
N ASP A 18 13.29 -16.05 6.31
CA ASP A 18 14.19 -17.20 6.43
C ASP A 18 13.52 -18.30 7.24
N GLY A 19 13.86 -19.56 6.94
CA GLY A 19 13.30 -20.75 7.58
C GLY A 19 11.87 -21.14 7.12
N PRO A 20 11.30 -22.20 7.73
CA PRO A 20 10.04 -22.79 7.28
C PRO A 20 8.79 -22.12 7.88
N THR A 21 8.93 -21.27 8.88
CA THR A 21 7.80 -20.66 9.58
C THR A 21 7.20 -19.51 8.76
N PRO A 22 5.92 -19.58 8.36
CA PRO A 22 5.30 -18.53 7.57
C PRO A 22 5.10 -17.25 8.41
N ARG A 23 5.27 -16.08 7.78
CA ARG A 23 4.90 -14.77 8.33
C ARG A 23 3.64 -14.27 7.64
N HIS A 24 2.54 -14.22 8.38
CA HIS A 24 1.29 -13.64 7.90
C HIS A 24 1.18 -12.17 8.30
N VAL A 25 0.80 -11.31 7.36
CA VAL A 25 0.64 -9.86 7.58
C VAL A 25 -0.71 -9.43 7.00
N ALA A 26 -1.44 -8.62 7.76
CA ALA A 26 -2.57 -7.85 7.26
C ALA A 26 -2.19 -6.37 7.28
N ILE A 27 -2.41 -5.68 6.16
CA ILE A 27 -2.11 -4.25 6.02
C ILE A 27 -3.43 -3.52 5.80
N PHE A 28 -3.71 -2.55 6.67
CA PHE A 28 -4.81 -1.62 6.52
C PHE A 28 -4.23 -0.24 6.23
N SER A 29 -4.72 0.40 5.16
CA SER A 29 -4.33 1.74 4.78
C SER A 29 -5.53 2.67 4.92
N TYR A 30 -5.32 3.81 5.59
CA TYR A 30 -6.34 4.83 5.81
C TYR A 30 -5.87 6.14 5.19
N VAL A 31 -6.78 6.87 4.55
CA VAL A 31 -6.55 8.21 4.05
C VAL A 31 -7.76 9.09 4.30
N ASP A 32 -7.52 10.40 4.35
CA ASP A 32 -8.57 11.38 4.63
C ASP A 32 -9.54 11.56 3.45
N ALA A 33 -9.08 11.33 2.22
CA ALA A 33 -9.86 11.53 1.00
C ALA A 33 -10.88 10.39 0.77
N PRO A 34 -12.18 10.68 0.67
CA PRO A 34 -13.20 9.66 0.41
C PRO A 34 -12.99 8.98 -0.95
N GLY A 35 -13.16 7.66 -1.00
CA GLY A 35 -13.12 6.89 -2.26
C GLY A 35 -11.76 6.86 -2.96
N MET A 36 -10.68 7.22 -2.25
CA MET A 36 -9.32 7.09 -2.76
C MET A 36 -9.00 5.61 -3.01
N VAL A 37 -8.39 5.35 -4.17
CA VAL A 37 -7.92 4.02 -4.56
C VAL A 37 -6.45 4.12 -4.95
N GLY A 38 -5.64 3.17 -4.48
CA GLY A 38 -4.22 3.14 -4.80
C GLY A 38 -3.98 3.04 -6.31
N SER A 39 -2.89 3.64 -6.80
CA SER A 39 -2.53 3.52 -8.21
C SER A 39 -2.31 2.06 -8.63
N VAL A 40 -2.47 1.79 -9.93
CA VAL A 40 -2.25 0.44 -10.49
C VAL A 40 -0.84 -0.05 -10.18
N GLU A 41 0.16 0.79 -10.43
CA GLU A 41 1.58 0.46 -10.21
C GLU A 41 1.87 0.10 -8.75
N ARG A 42 1.47 0.96 -7.81
CA ARG A 42 1.77 0.76 -6.38
C ARG A 42 1.05 -0.46 -5.82
N THR A 43 -0.20 -0.67 -6.21
CA THR A 43 -0.98 -1.84 -5.81
C THR A 43 -0.34 -3.14 -6.35
N ARG A 44 0.15 -3.12 -7.60
CA ARG A 44 0.86 -4.27 -8.20
C ARG A 44 2.16 -4.58 -7.46
N GLN A 45 2.95 -3.57 -7.10
CA GLN A 45 4.20 -3.72 -6.36
C GLN A 45 3.98 -4.28 -4.95
N LEU A 46 2.98 -3.78 -4.22
CA LEU A 46 2.72 -4.18 -2.84
C LEU A 46 2.04 -5.55 -2.72
N TYR A 47 1.03 -5.82 -3.55
CA TYR A 47 0.16 -6.98 -3.37
C TYR A 47 0.33 -8.04 -4.46
N GLY A 48 1.13 -7.78 -5.49
CA GLY A 48 1.29 -8.71 -6.59
C GLY A 48 0.05 -8.90 -7.46
N ARG A 49 -0.99 -8.05 -7.31
CA ARG A 49 -2.23 -8.09 -8.09
C ARG A 49 -2.94 -6.74 -8.07
N THR A 50 -3.86 -6.54 -9.01
CA THR A 50 -4.75 -5.37 -9.08
C THR A 50 -6.19 -5.81 -9.32
N LEU A 51 -7.13 -4.89 -9.13
CA LEU A 51 -8.58 -5.08 -9.31
C LEU A 51 -9.10 -4.02 -10.30
N PRO A 52 -10.27 -4.22 -10.95
CA PRO A 52 -10.83 -3.27 -11.92
C PRO A 52 -10.88 -1.81 -11.40
N VAL A 53 -11.28 -1.61 -10.15
CA VAL A 53 -11.36 -0.28 -9.51
C VAL A 53 -10.03 0.48 -9.52
N HIS A 54 -8.89 -0.22 -9.49
CA HIS A 54 -7.57 0.44 -9.55
C HIS A 54 -7.31 1.02 -10.93
N HIS A 55 -7.82 0.38 -11.99
CA HIS A 55 -7.70 0.88 -13.36
C HIS A 55 -8.71 1.98 -13.65
N GLU A 56 -9.96 1.82 -13.18
CA GLU A 56 -11.03 2.82 -13.34
C GLU A 56 -10.70 4.16 -12.67
N ARG A 57 -9.89 4.13 -11.60
CA ARG A 57 -9.53 5.31 -10.79
C ARG A 57 -8.04 5.62 -10.80
N ASP A 58 -7.28 5.05 -11.74
CA ASP A 58 -5.85 5.28 -11.78
C ASP A 58 -5.56 6.80 -11.88
N ARG A 59 -4.61 7.26 -11.06
CA ARG A 59 -4.15 8.67 -11.00
C ARG A 59 -5.17 9.71 -10.49
N GLN A 60 -6.29 9.29 -9.91
CA GLN A 60 -7.17 10.21 -9.18
C GLN A 60 -6.58 10.51 -7.78
N ARG A 61 -5.67 11.48 -7.70
CA ARG A 61 -5.12 11.97 -6.43
C ARG A 61 -5.68 13.35 -6.08
N THR A 62 -5.92 13.55 -4.79
CA THR A 62 -6.38 14.83 -4.23
C THR A 62 -5.26 15.61 -3.54
N ASP A 63 -4.05 15.05 -3.48
CA ASP A 63 -2.88 15.66 -2.85
C ASP A 63 -1.76 15.94 -3.86
N ALA A 64 -0.90 16.90 -3.53
CA ALA A 64 0.25 17.31 -4.36
C ALA A 64 1.56 16.61 -3.94
N LEU A 65 1.49 15.46 -3.27
CA LEU A 65 2.67 14.80 -2.75
C LEU A 65 3.37 13.98 -3.84
N ILE A 66 4.69 14.16 -3.92
CA ILE A 66 5.59 13.41 -4.79
C ILE A 66 5.85 12.05 -4.12
N ASP A 67 5.61 10.97 -4.86
CA ASP A 67 5.89 9.59 -4.49
C ASP A 67 7.25 9.14 -5.06
#